data_AF-A0A925I9C4-F1
#
_entry.id   AF-A0A925I9C4-F1
#
_cell.length_a   1.000
_cell.length_b   1.000
_cell.length_c   1.000
_cell.angle_alpha   90.00
_cell.angle_beta   90.00
_cell.angle_gamma   90.00
#
_symmetry.space_group_name_H-M   'P 1'
#
loop_
_entity.id
_entity.type
_entity.pdbx_description
1 polymer ?
#
loop_
_entity_poly.entity_id
_entity_poly.type
_entity_poly.pdbx_seq_one_letter_code
_entity_poly.pdbx_strand_id
1 'polypeptide(L)'
;MKLLFVTSRVPWPLDKGDKLRAFHQLKDLSKKFEVYLFCINELPPDPKATEVLKKYCKEIHIVNMSKIRVLFNLVNAYFTGTPLQVGYFYNSGIQN
;
A
#
# COMPACT_ATOMS: atom_id res chain seq x y z
N MET A 1 8.58 19.43 -7.27
CA MET A 1 7.15 19.11 -7.51
C MET A 1 6.82 17.85 -6.71
N LYS A 2 5.66 17.83 -6.02
CA LYS A 2 5.26 16.73 -5.14
C LYS A 2 4.45 15.68 -5.91
N LEU A 3 4.68 14.41 -5.63
CA LEU A 3 3.97 13.28 -6.25
C LEU A 3 3.47 12.30 -5.19
N LEU A 4 2.17 12.05 -5.14
CA LEU A 4 1.60 10.98 -4.33
C LEU A 4 1.63 9.66 -5.13
N PHE A 5 2.34 8.67 -4.62
CA PHE A 5 2.43 7.34 -5.20
C PHE A 5 1.63 6.35 -4.33
N VAL A 6 0.53 5.83 -4.86
CA VAL A 6 -0.41 4.96 -4.13
C VAL A 6 -0.24 3.53 -4.58
N THR A 7 0.00 2.59 -3.66
CA THR A 7 0.14 1.17 -3.97
C THR A 7 -0.73 0.29 -3.07
N SER A 8 -1.23 -0.83 -3.61
CA SER A 8 -2.02 -1.81 -2.85
C SER A 8 -1.19 -2.64 -1.87
N ARG A 9 0.14 -2.62 -2.03
CA ARG A 9 1.13 -3.33 -1.21
C ARG A 9 2.39 -2.51 -1.07
N VAL A 10 3.14 -2.75 0.00
CA VAL A 10 4.45 -2.13 0.21
C VAL A 10 5.41 -2.60 -0.91
N PRO A 11 6.07 -1.67 -1.64
CA PRO A 11 6.98 -2.00 -2.74
C PRO A 11 8.36 -2.49 -2.25
N TRP A 12 8.37 -3.34 -1.23
CA TRP A 12 9.55 -4.03 -0.68
C TRP A 12 9.09 -5.22 0.20
N PRO A 13 9.83 -6.34 0.29
CA PRO A 13 11.01 -6.73 -0.50
C PRO A 13 10.69 -6.99 -1.98
N LEU A 14 11.72 -7.21 -2.81
CA LEU A 14 11.59 -7.51 -4.25
C LEU A 14 11.32 -9.00 -4.51
N ASP A 15 10.42 -9.58 -3.73
CA ASP A 15 10.06 -11.00 -3.78
C ASP A 15 8.97 -11.31 -4.83
N LYS A 16 8.20 -10.29 -5.24
CA LYS A 16 7.08 -10.42 -6.17
C LYS A 16 7.15 -9.38 -7.28
N GLY A 17 6.66 -9.75 -8.46
CA GLY A 17 6.70 -8.89 -9.65
C GLY A 17 5.95 -7.56 -9.49
N ASP A 18 4.84 -7.56 -8.74
CA ASP A 18 4.08 -6.34 -8.43
C ASP A 18 4.91 -5.35 -7.59
N LYS A 19 5.60 -5.84 -6.56
CA LYS A 19 6.50 -5.03 -5.72
C LYS A 19 7.74 -4.59 -6.48
N LEU A 20 8.33 -5.46 -7.29
CA LEU A 20 9.51 -5.14 -8.10
C LEU A 20 9.22 -3.98 -9.05
N ARG A 21 8.13 -4.07 -9.80
CA ARG A 21 7.72 -2.99 -10.72
C ARG A 21 7.49 -1.69 -9.97
N ALA A 22 6.73 -1.73 -8.88
CA ALA A 22 6.42 -0.53 -8.08
C ALA A 22 7.70 0.11 -7.49
N PHE A 23 8.65 -0.70 -7.01
CA PHE A 23 9.92 -0.21 -6.46
C PHE A 23 10.78 0.51 -7.49
N HIS A 24 10.94 -0.08 -8.68
CA HIS A 24 11.75 0.55 -9.73
C HIS A 24 11.09 1.82 -10.27
N GLN A 25 9.77 1.83 -10.42
CA GLN A 25 9.01 3.04 -10.77
C GLN A 25 9.22 4.14 -9.72
N LEU A 26 9.10 3.80 -8.43
CA LEU A 26 9.33 4.72 -7.32
C LEU A 26 10.74 5.33 -7.38
N LYS A 27 11.77 4.50 -7.57
CA LYS A 27 13.18 4.91 -7.66
C LYS A 27 13.44 5.85 -8.84
N ASP A 28 12.78 5.63 -9.98
CA ASP A 28 12.94 6.51 -11.14
C ASP A 28 12.17 7.82 -10.98
N LEU A 29 10.98 7.77 -10.37
CA LEU A 29 10.18 8.97 -10.07
C LEU A 29 10.86 9.86 -9.03
N SER A 30 11.54 9.29 -8.04
CA SER A 30 12.23 10.05 -7.00
C SER A 30 13.38 10.92 -7.53
N LYS A 31 13.87 10.67 -8.75
CA LYS A 31 14.88 11.51 -9.40
C LYS A 31 14.34 12.88 -9.83
N LYS A 32 13.02 13.00 -10.00
CA LYS A 32 12.35 14.20 -10.52
C LYS A 32 11.31 14.78 -9.57
N PHE A 33 10.76 13.97 -8.67
CA PHE A 33 9.67 14.34 -7.78
C PHE A 33 10.03 14.11 -6.31
N GLU A 34 9.46 14.93 -5.44
CA GLU A 34 9.35 14.62 -4.02
C GLU A 34 8.22 13.62 -3.85
N VAL A 35 8.56 12.33 -3.72
CA VAL A 35 7.56 11.26 -3.69
C VAL A 35 7.02 11.05 -2.28
N TYR A 36 5.71 11.06 -2.13
CA TYR A 36 4.98 10.67 -0.93
C TYR A 36 4.36 9.30 -1.22
N LEU A 37 4.73 8.28 -0.44
CA LEU A 37 4.23 6.93 -0.64
C LEU A 37 3.07 6.67 0.31
N PHE A 38 1.93 6.25 -0.24
CA PHE A 38 0.83 5.69 0.53
C PHE A 38 0.61 4.24 0.11
N CYS A 39 0.61 3.32 1.07
CA CYS A 39 0.36 1.92 0.77
C CYS A 39 -0.44 1.21 1.84
N ILE A 40 -1.26 0.27 1.39
CA ILE A 40 -2.00 -0.65 2.25
C ILE A 40 -1.17 -1.92 2.41
N ASN A 41 -1.20 -2.53 3.59
CA ASN A 41 -0.52 -3.80 3.85
C ASN A 41 -1.38 -4.72 4.73
N GLU A 42 -1.27 -6.02 4.55
CA GLU A 42 -2.06 -7.01 5.31
C GLU A 42 -1.31 -7.57 6.52
N LEU A 43 0.01 -7.56 6.44
CA LEU A 43 0.92 -8.06 7.46
C LEU A 43 1.78 -6.90 7.96
N PRO A 44 2.45 -7.04 9.10
CA PRO A 44 3.51 -6.11 9.45
C PRO A 44 4.49 -5.99 8.27
N PRO A 45 4.78 -4.78 7.77
CA PRO A 45 5.77 -4.61 6.73
C PRO A 45 7.12 -5.12 7.23
N ASP A 46 7.98 -5.53 6.29
CA ASP A 46 9.37 -5.86 6.62
C ASP A 46 9.98 -4.67 7.40
N PRO A 47 10.63 -4.90 8.56
CA PRO A 47 11.21 -3.82 9.36
C PRO A 47 12.14 -2.90 8.56
N LYS A 48 12.80 -3.45 7.52
CA LYS A 48 13.72 -2.73 6.64
C LYS A 48 13.00 -1.99 5.51
N ALA A 49 11.72 -2.26 5.25
CA ALA A 49 10.99 -1.62 4.15
C ALA A 49 11.01 -0.10 4.28
N THR A 50 10.71 0.43 5.48
CA THR A 50 10.73 1.86 5.74
C THR A 50 12.11 2.47 5.54
N GLU A 51 13.17 1.78 5.96
CA GLU A 51 14.56 2.26 5.80
C GLU A 51 14.97 2.34 4.32
N VAL A 52 14.66 1.31 3.54
CA VAL A 52 14.98 1.26 2.11
C VAL A 52 14.17 2.31 1.35
N LEU A 53 12.87 2.40 1.61
CA LEU A 53 11.96 3.29 0.88
C LEU A 53 12.18 4.77 1.23
N LYS A 54 12.66 5.09 2.45
CA LYS A 54 13.04 6.47 2.84
C LYS A 54 14.14 7.08 1.97
N LYS A 55 14.91 6.26 1.24
CA LYS A 55 15.91 6.74 0.26
C LYS A 55 15.27 7.35 -0.98
N TYR A 56 14.01 7.00 -1.27
CA TYR A 56 13.29 7.42 -2.49
C TYR A 56 12.05 8.25 -2.18
N CYS A 57 11.49 8.14 -0.97
CA CYS A 57 10.28 8.84 -0.55
C CYS A 57 10.61 9.93 0.48
N LYS A 58 9.95 11.08 0.34
CA LYS A 58 9.94 12.14 1.35
C LYS A 58 9.16 11.73 2.60
N GLU A 59 8.04 11.04 2.41
CA GLU A 59 7.18 10.52 3.47
C GLU A 59 6.57 9.19 3.05
N ILE A 60 6.30 8.33 4.03
CA ILE A 60 5.75 6.98 3.81
C ILE A 60 4.64 6.74 4.82
N HIS A 61 3.44 6.49 4.32
CA HIS A 61 2.27 6.09 5.09
C HIS A 61 1.92 4.65 4.74
N ILE A 62 2.10 3.75 5.71
CA ILE A 62 1.73 2.35 5.58
C ILE A 62 0.52 2.09 6.47
N VAL A 63 -0.61 1.72 5.86
CA VAL A 63 -1.82 1.36 6.58
C VAL A 63 -1.93 -0.15 6.67
N ASN A 64 -1.79 -0.68 7.88
CA ASN A 64 -1.94 -2.11 8.12
C ASN A 64 -3.42 -2.47 8.30
N MET A 65 -3.88 -3.48 7.56
CA MET A 65 -5.21 -4.05 7.64
C MET A 65 -5.20 -5.25 8.56
N SER A 66 -6.04 -5.24 9.61
CA SER A 66 -6.21 -6.42 10.45
C SER A 66 -7.01 -7.49 9.70
N LYS A 67 -6.58 -8.75 9.81
CA LYS A 67 -7.28 -9.89 9.18
C LYS A 67 -8.74 -9.99 9.62
N ILE A 68 -9.02 -9.65 10.88
CA ILE A 68 -10.38 -9.63 11.45
C ILE A 68 -11.25 -8.62 10.69
N ARG A 69 -10.74 -7.42 10.44
CA ARG A 69 -11.47 -6.38 9.70
C ARG A 69 -11.70 -6.78 8.25
N VAL A 70 -10.68 -7.33 7.59
CA VAL A 70 -10.81 -7.86 6.23
C VAL A 70 -11.91 -8.90 6.17
N LEU A 71 -11.98 -9.82 7.14
CA LEU A 71 -13.05 -10.83 7.20
C LEU A 71 -14.44 -10.21 7.32
N PHE A 72 -14.64 -9.25 8.24
CA PHE A 72 -15.92 -8.55 8.36
C PHE A 72 -16.31 -7.80 7.08
N ASN A 73 -15.36 -7.13 6.44
CA ASN A 73 -15.61 -6.44 5.18
C ASN A 73 -15.96 -7.40 4.04
N LEU A 74 -15.36 -8.58 3.98
CA LEU A 74 -15.67 -9.60 2.99
C LEU A 74 -17.09 -10.15 3.17
N VAL A 75 -17.48 -10.44 4.41
CA VAL A 75 -18.84 -10.87 4.74
C VAL A 75 -19.84 -9.78 4.34
N ASN A 76 -19.57 -8.53 4.70
CA ASN A 76 -20.41 -7.39 4.30
C ASN A 76 -20.45 -7.22 2.78
N ALA A 77 -19.33 -7.38 2.08
CA ALA A 77 -19.25 -7.27 0.63
C ALA A 77 -20.12 -8.32 -0.07
N TYR A 78 -20.10 -9.55 0.44
CA TYR A 78 -20.95 -10.63 -0.04
C TYR A 78 -22.44 -10.31 0.09
N PHE A 79 -22.90 -9.81 1.24
CA PHE A 79 -24.31 -9.47 1.45
C PHE A 79 -24.76 -8.20 0.72
N THR A 80 -23.85 -7.24 0.49
CA THR A 80 -24.15 -5.98 -0.23
C THR A 80 -24.03 -6.11 -1.74
N GLY A 81 -23.60 -7.27 -2.26
CA GLY A 81 -23.36 -7.47 -3.69
C GLY A 81 -22.15 -6.71 -4.23
N THR A 82 -21.27 -6.18 -3.36
CA THR A 82 -20.03 -5.52 -3.81
C THR A 82 -18.93 -6.55 -4.09
N PRO A 83 -18.03 -6.31 -5.05
CA PRO A 83 -16.95 -7.26 -5.33
C PRO A 83 -16.09 -7.53 -4.09
N LEU A 84 -15.80 -8.79 -3.80
CA LEU A 84 -15.05 -9.19 -2.60
C LEU A 84 -13.69 -8.50 -2.51
N GLN A 85 -13.03 -8.23 -3.65
CA GLN A 85 -11.76 -7.51 -3.67
C GLN A 85 -11.90 -6.06 -3.15
N VAL A 86 -13.05 -5.41 -3.35
CA VAL A 86 -13.31 -4.09 -2.78
C VAL A 86 -13.42 -4.20 -1.27
N GLY A 87 -14.21 -5.16 -0.76
CA GLY A 87 -14.29 -5.44 0.68
C GLY A 87 -12.92 -5.76 1.30
N TYR A 88 -12.10 -6.52 0.57
CA TYR A 88 -10.77 -6.91 1.01
C TYR A 88 -9.85 -5.71 1.32
N PHE A 89 -9.83 -4.70 0.44
CA PHE A 89 -9.02 -3.50 0.61
C PHE A 89 -9.75 -2.34 1.31
N TYR A 90 -11.03 -2.51 1.64
CA TYR A 90 -11.85 -1.46 2.23
C TYR A 90 -11.37 -1.10 3.65
N ASN A 91 -11.12 0.19 3.90
CA ASN A 91 -10.77 0.70 5.22
C ASN A 91 -11.42 2.07 5.43
N SER A 92 -12.41 2.14 6.32
CA SER A 92 -13.09 3.39 6.65
C SER A 92 -12.18 4.46 7.28
N GLY A 93 -11.03 4.09 7.84
CA GLY A 93 -10.04 5.04 8.38
C GLY A 93 -9.14 5.67 7.31
N ILE A 94 -9.24 5.21 6.06
CA ILE A 94 -8.60 5.81 4.87
C ILE A 94 -9.62 6.62 4.06
N GLN A 95 -10.91 6.51 4.40
CA GLN A 95 -12.00 7.12 3.67
C GLN A 95 -12.32 8.50 4.28
N ASN A 96 -11.85 9.55 3.60
CA ASN A 96 -12.02 10.98 3.92
C ASN A 96 -11.25 11.49 5.15
#